data_AF-A0A928IFP3-F1
#
_entry.id   AF-A0A928IFP3-F1
#
_cell.length_a   1.000
_cell.length_b   1.000
_cell.length_c   1.000
_cell.angle_alpha   90.00
_cell.angle_beta   90.00
_cell.angle_gamma   90.00
#
_symmetry.space_group_name_H-M   'P 1'
#
loop_
_entity.id
_entity.type
_entity.pdbx_description
1 polymer ?
#
loop_
_entity_poly.entity_id
_entity_poly.type
_entity_poly.pdbx_seq_one_letter_code
_entity_poly.pdbx_strand_id
1 'polypeptide(L)'
;MRCMKMDIKYYVDLFVLRMNEKAASLGMINSKFNDPAGIDNYSSASDMMKCVLAASQNQVINEVWSRPNYTSSLGGVNPRELNVVSKTLTGVGVEAIQDYYKVLGGKGGVLVDYKQYNSAVLVDNPHDSNVLACVIMGAEDPRDKSNNCFKADKQAIDCALGKGDSVCAKSAIVCVKPDSKTEEPTVLYSKNADEVTRPASTSKILTAITALDYIKDLDDTVEVTEEMIALVKKGFYQKMLKAGDVIKIRDLLHVMMLPSSNLGAFVLAAYSGRLISEGK
;
A
#
# COMPACT_ATOMS: atom_id res chain seq x y z
N MET A 1 5.81 40.76 4.19
CA MET A 1 6.19 39.59 3.36
C MET A 1 4.91 38.84 3.01
N ARG A 2 4.51 38.80 1.73
CA ARG A 2 3.45 37.88 1.29
C ARG A 2 4.06 36.48 1.32
N CYS A 3 3.52 35.59 2.16
CA CYS A 3 3.82 34.17 2.09
C CYS A 3 3.41 33.70 0.69
N MET A 4 4.37 33.39 -0.19
CA MET A 4 4.07 32.78 -1.48
C MET A 4 3.48 31.42 -1.20
N LYS A 5 2.17 31.25 -1.43
CA LYS A 5 1.53 29.93 -1.36
C LYS A 5 2.16 29.07 -2.45
N MET A 6 2.95 28.08 -2.05
CA MET A 6 3.58 27.16 -3.02
C MET A 6 2.50 26.30 -3.68
N ASP A 7 2.76 25.93 -4.94
CA ASP A 7 1.90 25.05 -5.74
C ASP A 7 1.70 23.70 -5.04
N ILE A 8 0.49 23.14 -5.07
CA ILE A 8 0.20 21.79 -4.55
C ILE A 8 1.09 20.74 -5.21
N LYS A 9 1.42 20.91 -6.50
CA LYS A 9 2.36 20.03 -7.18
C LYS A 9 3.73 20.02 -6.48
N TYR A 10 4.21 21.18 -6.02
CA TYR A 10 5.48 21.27 -5.30
C TYR A 10 5.45 20.42 -4.01
N TYR A 11 4.37 20.46 -3.24
CA TYR A 11 4.27 19.64 -2.03
C TYR A 11 4.25 18.14 -2.34
N VAL A 12 3.54 17.73 -3.39
CA VAL A 12 3.55 16.33 -3.82
C VAL A 12 4.94 15.90 -4.29
N ASP A 13 5.64 16.71 -5.08
CA ASP A 13 6.99 16.41 -5.55
C ASP A 13 7.98 16.31 -4.36
N LEU A 14 7.89 17.23 -3.39
CA LEU A 14 8.68 17.19 -2.16
C LEU A 14 8.40 15.93 -1.33
N PHE A 15 7.15 15.50 -1.27
CA PHE A 15 6.79 14.26 -0.59
C PHE A 15 7.35 13.03 -1.32
N VAL A 16 7.29 12.99 -2.66
CA VAL A 16 7.87 11.90 -3.46
C VAL A 16 9.39 11.82 -3.29
N LEU A 17 10.08 12.96 -3.12
CA LEU A 17 11.49 12.97 -2.73
C LEU A 17 11.69 12.22 -1.40
N ARG A 18 10.89 12.53 -0.37
CA ARG A 18 10.94 11.84 0.94
C ARG A 18 10.58 10.36 0.86
N MET A 19 9.69 9.97 -0.07
CA MET A 19 9.41 8.54 -0.30
C MET A 19 10.65 7.79 -0.79
N ASN A 20 11.43 8.38 -1.70
CA ASN A 20 12.66 7.74 -2.19
C ASN A 20 13.77 7.73 -1.13
N GLU A 21 13.88 8.76 -0.29
CA GLU A 21 14.78 8.74 0.88
C GLU A 21 14.39 7.64 1.86
N LYS A 22 13.08 7.48 2.14
CA LYS A 22 12.56 6.38 2.95
C LYS A 22 12.91 5.03 2.35
N ALA A 23 12.64 4.84 1.05
CA ALA A 23 12.99 3.62 0.33
C ALA A 23 14.49 3.30 0.45
N ALA A 24 15.37 4.29 0.25
CA ALA A 24 16.82 4.12 0.41
C ALA A 24 17.20 3.72 1.84
N SER A 25 16.63 4.36 2.87
CA SER A 25 16.88 3.99 4.28
C SER A 25 16.39 2.60 4.66
N LEU A 26 15.39 2.07 3.95
CA LEU A 26 14.91 0.69 4.10
C LEU A 26 15.73 -0.31 3.26
N GLY A 27 16.75 0.16 2.52
CA GLY A 27 17.56 -0.68 1.64
C GLY A 27 16.81 -1.14 0.37
N MET A 28 15.80 -0.40 -0.08
CA MET A 28 15.04 -0.71 -1.29
C MET A 28 15.81 -0.30 -2.57
N ILE A 29 16.89 -1.02 -2.86
CA ILE A 29 17.89 -0.65 -3.89
C ILE A 29 17.41 -0.81 -5.33
N ASN A 30 16.34 -1.56 -5.56
CA ASN A 30 15.74 -1.84 -6.86
C ASN A 30 14.45 -1.02 -7.07
N SER A 31 14.27 0.07 -6.30
CA SER A 31 13.03 0.85 -6.27
C SER A 31 13.23 2.31 -6.66
N LYS A 32 12.24 2.85 -7.39
CA LYS A 32 12.13 4.27 -7.71
C LYS A 32 10.65 4.66 -7.75
N PHE A 33 10.30 5.67 -6.96
CA PHE A 33 8.94 6.18 -6.84
C PHE A 33 8.84 7.55 -7.51
N ASN A 34 7.91 7.68 -8.45
CA ASN A 34 7.62 8.93 -9.17
C ASN A 34 6.28 9.55 -8.74
N ASP A 35 5.41 8.79 -8.07
CA ASP A 35 4.12 9.26 -7.57
C ASP A 35 3.67 8.52 -6.29
N PRO A 36 2.78 9.11 -5.48
CA PRO A 36 2.33 8.50 -4.22
C PRO A 36 1.31 7.38 -4.39
N ALA A 37 0.75 7.18 -5.59
CA ALA A 37 -0.32 6.25 -5.86
C ALA A 37 0.14 4.92 -6.49
N GLY A 38 1.34 4.85 -7.07
CA GLY A 38 1.83 3.65 -7.75
C GLY A 38 1.52 3.58 -9.25
N ILE A 39 1.30 4.71 -9.91
CA ILE A 39 0.94 4.76 -11.33
C ILE A 39 2.19 4.56 -12.21
N ASP A 40 3.29 5.23 -11.88
CA ASP A 40 4.56 5.16 -12.60
C ASP A 40 5.75 4.86 -11.68
N ASN A 41 5.57 3.93 -10.76
CA ASN A 41 6.62 3.49 -9.85
C ASN A 41 7.25 2.17 -10.33
N TYR A 42 8.47 1.90 -9.86
CA TYR A 42 9.22 0.67 -10.10
C TYR A 42 9.77 0.14 -8.77
N SER A 43 9.74 -1.17 -8.60
CA SER A 43 10.24 -1.86 -7.40
C SER A 43 10.46 -3.34 -7.70
N SER A 44 10.88 -4.11 -6.71
CA SER A 44 11.03 -5.56 -6.76
C SER A 44 10.26 -6.21 -5.61
N ALA A 45 10.06 -7.53 -5.65
CA ALA A 45 9.40 -8.23 -4.56
C ALA A 45 10.22 -8.18 -3.27
N SER A 46 11.56 -8.26 -3.36
CA SER A 46 12.47 -8.13 -2.22
C SER A 46 12.42 -6.75 -1.57
N ASP A 47 12.31 -5.68 -2.36
CA ASP A 47 12.15 -4.33 -1.83
C ASP A 47 10.78 -4.10 -1.22
N MET A 48 9.72 -4.58 -1.88
CA MET A 48 8.38 -4.50 -1.31
C MET A 48 8.23 -5.35 -0.03
N MET A 49 9.03 -6.42 0.12
CA MET A 49 9.15 -7.16 1.38
C MET A 49 9.69 -6.27 2.51
N LYS A 50 10.78 -5.54 2.26
CA LYS A 50 11.32 -4.58 3.25
C LYS A 50 10.29 -3.51 3.62
N CYS A 51 9.53 -3.03 2.62
CA CYS A 51 8.47 -2.05 2.81
C CYS A 51 7.32 -2.57 3.68
N VAL A 52 6.78 -3.78 3.39
CA VAL A 52 5.67 -4.35 4.17
C VAL A 52 6.10 -4.72 5.59
N LEU A 53 7.33 -5.20 5.77
CA LEU A 53 7.89 -5.48 7.10
C LEU A 53 8.05 -4.19 7.91
N ALA A 54 8.63 -3.13 7.33
CA ALA A 54 8.74 -1.83 8.00
C ALA A 54 7.37 -1.25 8.39
N ALA A 55 6.38 -1.39 7.50
CA ALA A 55 5.02 -0.93 7.74
C ALA A 55 4.29 -1.73 8.82
N SER A 56 4.52 -3.05 8.90
CA SER A 56 3.97 -3.92 9.95
C SER A 56 4.41 -3.56 11.37
N GLN A 57 5.43 -2.72 11.50
CA GLN A 57 5.96 -2.25 12.77
C GLN A 57 5.37 -0.89 13.20
N ASN A 58 4.42 -0.35 12.42
CA ASN A 58 3.70 0.88 12.74
C ASN A 58 2.28 0.53 13.21
N GLN A 59 1.93 0.91 14.44
CA GLN A 59 0.63 0.59 15.03
C GLN A 59 -0.54 1.15 14.23
N VAL A 60 -0.43 2.37 13.71
CA VAL A 60 -1.49 3.02 12.89
C VAL A 60 -1.73 2.22 11.61
N ILE A 61 -0.66 1.71 10.99
CA ILE A 61 -0.79 0.86 9.79
C ILE A 61 -1.49 -0.45 10.14
N ASN A 62 -1.10 -1.11 11.23
CA ASN A 62 -1.73 -2.36 11.67
C ASN A 62 -3.23 -2.17 11.97
N GLU A 63 -3.58 -1.07 12.64
CA GLU A 63 -4.97 -0.70 12.92
C GLU A 63 -5.79 -0.47 11.65
N VAL A 64 -5.21 0.18 10.63
CA VAL A 64 -5.88 0.37 9.33
C VAL A 64 -6.01 -0.98 8.63
N TRP A 65 -4.93 -1.76 8.55
CA TRP A 65 -4.88 -3.02 7.82
C TRP A 65 -5.82 -4.09 8.35
N SER A 66 -6.06 -4.14 9.66
CA SER A 66 -6.93 -5.14 10.29
C SER A 66 -8.43 -4.86 10.13
N ARG A 67 -8.81 -3.78 9.43
CA ARG A 67 -10.22 -3.38 9.27
C ARG A 67 -10.81 -3.94 7.97
N PRO A 68 -11.83 -4.81 8.02
CA PRO A 68 -12.52 -5.26 6.80
C PRO A 68 -13.35 -4.13 6.17
N ASN A 69 -13.85 -3.21 6.98
CA ASN A 69 -14.55 -2.00 6.56
C ASN A 69 -14.30 -0.87 7.56
N TYR A 70 -14.54 0.37 7.11
CA TYR A 70 -14.43 1.57 7.93
C TYR A 70 -15.38 2.65 7.39
N THR A 71 -15.99 3.43 8.26
CA THR A 71 -16.85 4.56 7.89
C THR A 71 -16.11 5.85 8.20
N SER A 72 -15.81 6.63 7.17
CA SER A 72 -15.18 7.94 7.28
C SER A 72 -16.23 9.05 7.27
N SER A 73 -16.04 10.08 8.08
CA SER A 73 -16.89 11.26 8.06
C SER A 73 -16.24 12.36 7.24
N LEU A 74 -16.90 12.78 6.17
CA LEU A 74 -16.46 13.88 5.32
C LEU A 74 -17.24 15.13 5.73
N GLY A 75 -16.53 16.20 6.07
CA GLY A 75 -17.08 17.54 6.29
C GLY A 75 -16.95 18.41 5.04
N GLY A 76 -16.89 19.72 5.24
CA GLY A 76 -16.73 20.70 4.17
C GLY A 76 -18.06 21.04 3.49
N VAL A 77 -18.02 21.32 2.18
CA VAL A 77 -19.19 21.82 1.43
C VAL A 77 -20.22 20.74 1.11
N ASN A 78 -19.85 19.46 1.20
CA ASN A 78 -20.74 18.30 0.96
C ASN A 78 -20.63 17.25 2.07
N PRO A 79 -21.08 17.55 3.31
CA PRO A 79 -20.94 16.64 4.43
C PRO A 79 -21.65 15.31 4.19
N ARG A 80 -20.96 14.18 4.41
CA ARG A 80 -21.51 12.83 4.24
C ARG A 80 -20.64 11.78 4.93
N GLU A 81 -21.20 10.60 5.12
CA GLU A 81 -20.41 9.42 5.44
C GLU A 81 -19.90 8.73 4.17
N LEU A 82 -18.70 8.15 4.27
CA LEU A 82 -18.09 7.34 3.22
C LEU A 82 -17.72 5.98 3.81
N ASN A 83 -18.46 4.95 3.41
CA ASN A 83 -18.14 3.57 3.76
C ASN A 83 -17.06 3.03 2.82
N VAL A 84 -15.94 2.61 3.38
CA VAL A 84 -14.83 2.00 2.64
C VAL A 84 -14.62 0.56 3.08
N VAL A 85 -14.19 -0.27 2.14
CA VAL A 85 -14.07 -1.72 2.33
C VAL A 85 -12.67 -2.16 1.91
N SER A 86 -12.09 -3.09 2.68
CA SER A 86 -10.76 -3.65 2.44
C SER A 86 -10.79 -4.61 1.26
N LYS A 87 -10.13 -4.22 0.16
CA LYS A 87 -9.92 -5.16 -0.95
C LYS A 87 -8.97 -6.30 -0.59
N THR A 88 -8.16 -6.14 0.46
CA THR A 88 -7.21 -7.16 0.91
C THR A 88 -7.89 -8.21 1.78
N LEU A 89 -8.85 -7.82 2.64
CA LEU A 89 -9.50 -8.72 3.59
C LEU A 89 -10.86 -9.26 3.10
N THR A 90 -11.54 -8.54 2.21
CA THR A 90 -12.88 -8.91 1.74
C THR A 90 -13.01 -8.79 0.22
N GLY A 91 -11.89 -8.64 -0.50
CA GLY A 91 -11.90 -8.60 -1.95
C GLY A 91 -12.17 -9.98 -2.56
N VAL A 92 -12.70 -9.99 -3.77
CA VAL A 92 -12.91 -11.22 -4.55
C VAL A 92 -11.58 -11.98 -4.68
N GLY A 93 -11.60 -13.28 -4.36
CA GLY A 93 -10.46 -14.17 -4.44
C GLY A 93 -9.71 -14.36 -3.11
N VAL A 94 -10.03 -13.59 -2.07
CA VAL A 94 -9.37 -13.71 -0.75
C VAL A 94 -9.63 -15.07 -0.10
N GLU A 95 -10.79 -15.69 -0.37
CA GLU A 95 -11.14 -17.04 0.08
C GLU A 95 -10.10 -18.08 -0.33
N ALA A 96 -9.40 -17.87 -1.46
CA ALA A 96 -8.38 -18.78 -1.94
C ALA A 96 -7.17 -18.90 -1.00
N ILE A 97 -6.95 -17.92 -0.12
CA ILE A 97 -5.92 -17.96 0.92
C ILE A 97 -6.52 -18.02 2.33
N GLN A 98 -7.60 -17.26 2.59
CA GLN A 98 -8.18 -17.04 3.91
C GLN A 98 -8.62 -18.34 4.62
N ASP A 99 -9.03 -19.35 3.85
CA ASP A 99 -9.45 -20.67 4.35
C ASP A 99 -8.27 -21.50 4.91
N TYR A 100 -7.03 -21.12 4.58
CA TYR A 100 -5.81 -21.84 4.95
C TYR A 100 -4.89 -21.00 5.83
N TYR A 101 -4.74 -19.71 5.50
CA TYR A 101 -3.89 -18.75 6.17
C TYR A 101 -4.70 -17.47 6.36
N LYS A 102 -4.93 -17.08 7.62
CA LYS A 102 -5.74 -15.89 7.90
C LYS A 102 -4.98 -14.64 7.47
N VAL A 103 -5.50 -13.90 6.49
CA VAL A 103 -4.92 -12.61 6.10
C VAL A 103 -5.14 -11.61 7.23
N LEU A 104 -4.04 -11.06 7.75
CA LEU A 104 -4.05 -10.09 8.84
C LEU A 104 -4.09 -8.65 8.33
N GLY A 105 -3.59 -8.43 7.12
CA GLY A 105 -3.40 -7.09 6.60
C GLY A 105 -2.55 -7.03 5.34
N GLY A 106 -2.30 -5.81 4.88
CA GLY A 106 -1.45 -5.53 3.73
C GLY A 106 -2.17 -4.84 2.59
N LYS A 107 -1.61 -4.94 1.40
CA LYS A 107 -2.08 -4.19 0.23
C LYS A 107 -1.97 -5.01 -1.04
N GLY A 108 -3.07 -5.08 -1.79
CA GLY A 108 -3.07 -5.52 -3.20
C GLY A 108 -2.87 -4.35 -4.19
N GLY A 109 -2.48 -4.69 -5.42
CA GLY A 109 -2.36 -3.76 -6.55
C GLY A 109 -2.69 -4.45 -7.87
N VAL A 110 -3.18 -3.69 -8.85
CA VAL A 110 -3.51 -4.21 -10.18
C VAL A 110 -2.91 -3.32 -11.25
N LEU A 111 -2.21 -3.94 -12.19
CA LEU A 111 -1.76 -3.34 -13.44
C LEU A 111 -2.80 -3.67 -14.52
N VAL A 112 -3.82 -2.82 -14.64
CA VAL A 112 -5.03 -3.10 -15.45
C VAL A 112 -4.69 -3.41 -16.91
N ASP A 113 -3.79 -2.63 -17.52
CA ASP A 113 -3.39 -2.79 -18.92
C ASP A 113 -2.69 -4.13 -19.19
N TYR A 114 -2.10 -4.74 -18.15
CA TYR A 114 -1.35 -6.00 -18.23
C TYR A 114 -2.10 -7.18 -17.60
N LYS A 115 -3.28 -6.95 -17.01
CA LYS A 115 -4.04 -7.94 -16.22
C LYS A 115 -3.18 -8.66 -15.17
N GLN A 116 -2.24 -7.93 -14.57
CA GLN A 116 -1.29 -8.45 -13.59
C GLN A 116 -1.64 -7.95 -12.20
N TYR A 117 -1.58 -8.86 -11.23
CA TYR A 117 -1.98 -8.61 -9.85
C TYR A 117 -0.78 -8.73 -8.91
N ASN A 118 -0.66 -7.76 -8.01
CA ASN A 118 0.37 -7.72 -6.98
C ASN A 118 -0.28 -7.79 -5.60
N SER A 119 0.44 -8.34 -4.63
CA SER A 119 0.08 -8.36 -3.21
C SER A 119 1.33 -8.19 -2.37
N ALA A 120 1.15 -7.53 -1.22
CA ALA A 120 2.10 -7.52 -0.12
C ALA A 120 1.29 -7.64 1.16
N VAL A 121 1.23 -8.84 1.73
CA VAL A 121 0.30 -9.22 2.79
C VAL A 121 1.01 -9.84 3.98
N LEU A 122 0.38 -9.69 5.15
CA LEU A 122 0.70 -10.45 6.34
C LEU A 122 -0.35 -11.52 6.55
N VAL A 123 0.08 -12.73 6.88
CA VAL A 123 -0.79 -13.87 7.14
C VAL A 123 -0.39 -14.58 8.41
N ASP A 124 -1.38 -15.07 9.14
CA ASP A 124 -1.17 -15.94 10.31
C ASP A 124 -0.97 -17.38 9.83
N ASN A 125 0.11 -18.03 10.27
CA ASN A 125 0.34 -19.45 10.01
C ASN A 125 -0.29 -20.28 11.14
N PRO A 126 -1.41 -20.98 10.91
CA PRO A 126 -2.11 -21.71 11.96
C PRO A 126 -1.31 -22.90 12.52
N HIS A 127 -0.20 -23.29 11.87
CA HIS A 127 0.57 -24.47 12.23
C HIS A 127 1.70 -24.22 13.24
N ASP A 128 2.25 -23.00 13.32
CA ASP A 128 3.40 -22.71 14.19
C ASP A 128 3.35 -21.33 14.87
N SER A 129 2.19 -20.67 14.84
CA SER A 129 1.97 -19.34 15.45
C SER A 129 2.83 -18.20 14.90
N ASN A 130 3.59 -18.43 13.82
CA ASN A 130 4.34 -17.37 13.15
C ASN A 130 3.42 -16.51 12.27
N VAL A 131 3.72 -15.23 12.19
CA VAL A 131 3.20 -14.36 11.13
C VAL A 131 4.14 -14.43 9.94
N LEU A 132 3.61 -14.74 8.76
CA LEU A 132 4.36 -14.70 7.51
C LEU A 132 4.07 -13.40 6.77
N ALA A 133 5.10 -12.81 6.19
CA ALA A 133 4.95 -11.80 5.16
C ALA A 133 5.07 -12.48 3.79
N CYS A 134 4.15 -12.19 2.87
CA CYS A 134 4.16 -12.70 1.51
C CYS A 134 4.04 -11.53 0.53
N VAL A 135 4.93 -11.48 -0.46
CA VAL A 135 4.88 -10.50 -1.54
C VAL A 135 4.85 -11.22 -2.87
N ILE A 136 3.84 -10.90 -3.68
CA ILE A 136 3.68 -11.39 -5.05
C ILE A 136 3.67 -10.20 -5.99
N MET A 137 4.43 -10.29 -7.08
CA MET A 137 4.38 -9.31 -8.15
C MET A 137 4.13 -10.01 -9.48
N GLY A 138 3.13 -9.53 -10.23
CA GLY A 138 2.75 -10.08 -11.52
C GLY A 138 2.16 -11.48 -11.43
N ALA A 139 1.20 -11.70 -10.51
CA ALA A 139 0.39 -12.91 -10.51
C ALA A 139 -0.45 -13.00 -11.79
N GLU A 140 -0.37 -14.15 -12.45
CA GLU A 140 -1.04 -14.46 -13.71
C GLU A 140 -1.22 -15.98 -13.78
N ASP A 141 -2.47 -16.48 -13.80
CA ASP A 141 -2.74 -17.89 -14.14
C ASP A 141 -3.42 -17.92 -15.51
N PRO A 142 -2.80 -18.54 -16.53
CA PRO A 142 -3.37 -18.59 -17.86
C PRO A 142 -4.70 -19.37 -17.92
N ARG A 143 -5.00 -20.19 -16.91
CA ARG A 143 -6.23 -21.00 -16.78
C ARG A 143 -7.33 -20.28 -16.01
N ASP A 144 -7.01 -19.20 -15.29
CA ASP A 144 -7.94 -18.48 -14.44
C ASP A 144 -7.84 -16.96 -14.67
N LYS A 145 -8.94 -16.39 -15.15
CA LYS A 145 -9.05 -14.95 -15.48
C LYS A 145 -9.51 -14.09 -14.29
N SER A 146 -9.71 -14.67 -13.11
CA SER A 146 -10.06 -13.95 -11.89
C SER A 146 -8.84 -13.34 -11.20
N ASN A 147 -9.06 -12.40 -10.26
CA ASN A 147 -8.00 -11.73 -9.50
C ASN A 147 -7.12 -12.76 -8.75
N ASN A 148 -5.94 -13.05 -9.29
CA ASN A 148 -5.19 -14.26 -8.97
C ASN A 148 -4.07 -14.07 -7.93
N CYS A 149 -3.89 -12.87 -7.35
CA CYS A 149 -2.79 -12.66 -6.41
C CYS A 149 -2.91 -13.52 -5.15
N PHE A 150 -4.11 -13.68 -4.58
CA PHE A 150 -4.31 -14.49 -3.36
C PHE A 150 -4.07 -15.99 -3.56
N LYS A 151 -4.35 -16.51 -4.76
CA LYS A 151 -3.99 -17.90 -5.13
C LYS A 151 -2.47 -18.04 -5.21
N ALA A 152 -1.80 -17.07 -5.83
CA ALA A 152 -0.34 -17.02 -5.88
C ALA A 152 0.28 -16.82 -4.47
N ASP A 153 -0.35 -16.04 -3.59
CA ASP A 153 0.05 -15.89 -2.19
C ASP A 153 0.02 -17.25 -1.49
N LYS A 154 -1.11 -17.98 -1.58
CA LYS A 154 -1.24 -19.34 -1.02
C LYS A 154 -0.19 -20.28 -1.61
N GLN A 155 -0.02 -20.29 -2.93
CA GLN A 155 0.99 -21.14 -3.59
C GLN A 155 2.40 -20.86 -3.08
N ALA A 156 2.77 -19.58 -2.91
CA ALA A 156 4.08 -19.20 -2.41
C ALA A 156 4.28 -19.62 -0.95
N ILE A 157 3.25 -19.48 -0.12
CA ILE A 157 3.29 -19.96 1.27
C ILE A 157 3.37 -21.49 1.32
N ASP A 158 2.60 -22.20 0.50
CA ASP A 158 2.68 -23.66 0.43
C ASP A 158 4.07 -24.12 -0.01
N CYS A 159 4.69 -23.46 -1.01
CA CYS A 159 6.08 -23.73 -1.39
C CYS A 159 7.06 -23.45 -0.25
N ALA A 160 6.89 -22.33 0.47
CA ALA A 160 7.70 -21.97 1.64
C ALA A 160 7.62 -23.01 2.76
N LEU A 161 6.48 -23.70 2.88
CA LEU A 161 6.23 -24.74 3.88
C LEU A 161 6.47 -26.17 3.35
N GLY A 162 7.03 -26.32 2.13
CA GLY A 162 7.30 -27.63 1.52
C GLY A 162 6.06 -28.42 1.09
N LYS A 163 4.91 -27.75 0.91
CA LYS A 163 3.61 -28.32 0.53
C LYS A 163 3.19 -28.02 -0.91
N GLY A 164 3.98 -27.25 -1.66
CA GLY A 164 3.64 -26.78 -3.01
C GLY A 164 4.80 -26.90 -3.99
N ASP A 165 4.46 -26.99 -5.29
CA ASP A 165 5.42 -27.25 -6.37
C ASP A 165 5.76 -26.01 -7.21
N SER A 166 4.83 -25.05 -7.32
CA SER A 166 5.01 -23.87 -8.18
C SER A 166 4.13 -22.70 -7.80
N VAL A 167 4.56 -21.49 -8.20
CA VAL A 167 3.85 -20.22 -7.98
C VAL A 167 3.54 -19.56 -9.33
N CYS A 168 2.26 -19.26 -9.58
CA CYS A 168 1.76 -18.57 -10.77
C CYS A 168 1.93 -17.04 -10.68
N ALA A 169 3.18 -16.60 -10.55
CA ALA A 169 3.56 -15.19 -10.55
C ALA A 169 4.94 -14.98 -11.16
N LYS A 170 5.23 -13.76 -11.64
CA LYS A 170 6.55 -13.38 -12.14
C LYS A 170 7.60 -13.43 -11.03
N SER A 171 7.29 -12.83 -9.88
CA SER A 171 8.13 -12.89 -8.69
C SER A 171 7.34 -13.07 -7.40
N ALA A 172 7.98 -13.71 -6.43
CA ALA A 172 7.42 -14.02 -5.13
C ALA A 172 8.52 -14.08 -4.07
N ILE A 173 8.19 -13.67 -2.85
CA ILE A 173 9.05 -13.86 -1.67
C ILE A 173 8.17 -14.04 -0.43
N VAL A 174 8.55 -15.00 0.42
CA VAL A 174 7.88 -15.29 1.69
C VAL A 174 8.91 -15.29 2.80
N CYS A 175 8.61 -14.58 3.89
CA CYS A 175 9.47 -14.51 5.07
C CYS A 175 8.66 -14.76 6.34
N VAL A 176 9.31 -15.29 7.37
CA VAL A 176 8.82 -15.12 8.75
C VAL A 176 8.96 -13.64 9.11
N LYS A 177 7.85 -13.02 9.51
CA LYS A 177 7.86 -11.63 9.99
C LYS A 177 8.62 -11.61 11.34
N PRO A 178 9.68 -10.80 11.48
CA PRO A 178 10.38 -10.67 12.74
C PRO A 178 9.49 -9.99 13.81
N ASP A 179 9.74 -10.32 15.07
CA ASP A 179 9.06 -9.71 16.21
C ASP A 179 9.60 -8.31 16.48
N SER A 180 10.92 -8.15 16.36
CA SER A 180 11.62 -6.87 16.53
C SER A 180 12.06 -6.23 15.21
N LYS A 181 12.20 -4.91 15.20
CA LYS A 181 12.80 -4.15 14.08
C LYS A 181 14.30 -4.44 13.88
N THR A 182 14.97 -5.00 14.90
CA THR A 182 16.41 -5.28 14.88
C THR A 182 16.74 -6.68 14.38
N GLU A 183 15.73 -7.51 14.16
CA GLU A 183 15.89 -8.88 13.69
C GLU A 183 15.73 -8.93 12.19
N GLU A 184 16.64 -9.65 11.52
CA GLU A 184 16.54 -9.89 10.09
C GLU A 184 15.43 -10.90 9.80
N PRO A 185 14.59 -10.65 8.77
CA PRO A 185 13.55 -11.59 8.39
C PRO A 185 14.16 -12.90 7.88
N THR A 186 13.62 -14.03 8.32
CA THR A 186 14.00 -15.34 7.76
C THR A 186 13.24 -15.59 6.47
N VAL A 187 13.94 -15.57 5.34
CA VAL A 187 13.36 -15.90 4.02
C VAL A 187 13.11 -17.39 3.93
N LEU A 188 11.87 -17.78 3.66
CA LEU A 188 11.43 -19.18 3.50
C LEU A 188 11.30 -19.57 2.02
N TYR A 189 10.94 -18.62 1.16
CA TYR A 189 10.78 -18.85 -0.28
C TYR A 189 11.14 -17.60 -1.07
N SER A 190 11.73 -17.79 -2.24
CA SER A 190 12.04 -16.71 -3.19
C SER A 190 11.96 -17.21 -4.62
N LYS A 191 11.35 -16.40 -5.49
CA LYS A 191 11.28 -16.58 -6.94
C LYS A 191 11.48 -15.22 -7.59
N ASN A 192 12.59 -15.03 -8.32
CA ASN A 192 12.92 -13.79 -9.03
C ASN A 192 12.71 -12.52 -8.17
N ALA A 193 13.01 -12.58 -6.86
CA ALA A 193 12.55 -11.56 -5.93
C ALA A 193 13.13 -10.16 -6.22
N ASP A 194 14.31 -10.09 -6.84
CA ASP A 194 14.96 -8.83 -7.23
C ASP A 194 14.57 -8.32 -8.62
N GLU A 195 13.70 -9.03 -9.35
CA GLU A 195 13.23 -8.59 -10.67
C GLU A 195 12.41 -7.29 -10.55
N VAL A 196 12.86 -6.26 -11.25
CA VAL A 196 12.20 -4.95 -11.25
C VAL A 196 10.94 -4.98 -12.10
N THR A 197 9.84 -4.56 -11.49
CA THR A 197 8.53 -4.44 -12.13
C THR A 197 7.73 -3.29 -11.51
N ARG A 198 6.50 -3.06 -11.98
CA ARG A 198 5.62 -2.04 -11.43
C ARG A 198 4.92 -2.57 -10.16
N PRO A 199 5.10 -1.93 -8.98
CA PRO A 199 4.41 -2.31 -7.74
C PRO A 199 2.91 -2.00 -7.76
N ALA A 200 2.44 -1.14 -8.67
CA ALA A 200 1.07 -0.64 -8.65
C ALA A 200 0.73 -0.08 -7.26
N SER A 201 -0.51 -0.28 -6.79
CA SER A 201 -0.99 0.25 -5.51
C SER A 201 -0.31 -0.32 -4.26
N THR A 202 0.54 -1.34 -4.34
CA THR A 202 1.35 -1.75 -3.17
C THR A 202 2.32 -0.65 -2.75
N SER A 203 2.68 0.28 -3.67
CA SER A 203 3.44 1.51 -3.37
C SER A 203 2.81 2.36 -2.25
N LYS A 204 1.49 2.30 -2.07
CA LYS A 204 0.80 3.09 -1.04
C LYS A 204 1.19 2.69 0.38
N ILE A 205 1.77 1.50 0.57
CA ILE A 205 2.42 1.13 1.83
C ILE A 205 3.55 2.11 2.14
N LEU A 206 4.44 2.37 1.18
CA LEU A 206 5.54 3.32 1.33
C LEU A 206 5.01 4.75 1.53
N THR A 207 3.98 5.15 0.77
CA THR A 207 3.29 6.43 0.95
C THR A 207 2.80 6.61 2.38
N ALA A 208 2.13 5.60 2.94
CA ALA A 208 1.58 5.67 4.30
C ALA A 208 2.68 5.80 5.36
N ILE A 209 3.70 4.94 5.33
CA ILE A 209 4.77 4.98 6.33
C ILE A 209 5.66 6.22 6.21
N THR A 210 5.83 6.76 5.00
CA THR A 210 6.56 8.03 4.80
C THR A 210 5.76 9.20 5.37
N ALA A 211 4.45 9.25 5.13
CA ALA A 211 3.59 10.30 5.70
C ALA A 211 3.60 10.26 7.24
N LEU A 212 3.51 9.06 7.82
CA LEU A 212 3.48 8.88 9.28
C LEU A 212 4.79 9.27 9.98
N ASP A 213 5.91 9.47 9.27
CA ASP A 213 7.11 10.04 9.87
C ASP A 213 6.89 11.52 10.27
N TYR A 214 6.05 12.25 9.52
CA TYR A 214 5.82 13.70 9.67
C TYR A 214 4.48 14.03 10.35
N ILE A 215 3.48 13.16 10.22
CA ILE A 215 2.15 13.40 10.79
C ILE A 215 2.14 13.04 12.27
N LYS A 216 1.93 14.05 13.13
CA LYS A 216 1.84 13.88 14.60
C LYS A 216 0.41 13.80 15.12
N ASP A 217 -0.52 14.45 14.43
CA ASP A 217 -1.94 14.45 14.78
C ASP A 217 -2.77 13.81 13.66
N LEU A 218 -3.39 12.67 13.97
CA LEU A 218 -4.27 11.95 13.05
C LEU A 218 -5.70 12.50 13.03
N ASP A 219 -6.04 13.40 13.96
CA ASP A 219 -7.31 14.13 13.99
C ASP A 219 -7.25 15.45 13.21
N ASP A 220 -6.07 15.91 12.77
CA ASP A 220 -5.97 17.03 11.85
C ASP A 220 -6.71 16.73 10.54
N THR A 221 -7.09 17.78 9.83
CA THR A 221 -7.93 17.70 8.64
C THR A 221 -7.26 18.28 7.42
N VAL A 222 -7.66 17.79 6.26
CA VAL A 222 -7.25 18.31 4.96
C VAL A 222 -8.47 18.49 4.07
N GLU A 223 -8.53 19.63 3.39
CA GLU A 223 -9.50 19.88 2.33
C GLU A 223 -8.99 19.33 1.00
N VAL A 224 -9.83 18.56 0.31
CA VAL A 224 -9.56 18.07 -1.03
C VAL A 224 -9.81 19.21 -2.03
N THR A 225 -8.81 19.56 -2.84
CA THR A 225 -8.92 20.65 -3.82
C THR A 225 -8.98 20.15 -5.27
N GLU A 226 -9.50 20.96 -6.18
CA GLU A 226 -9.49 20.67 -7.63
C GLU A 226 -8.05 20.48 -8.17
N GLU A 227 -7.09 21.25 -7.64
CA GLU A 227 -5.67 21.11 -7.96
C GLU A 227 -5.13 19.72 -7.60
N MET A 228 -5.48 19.17 -6.42
CA MET A 228 -5.11 17.79 -6.05
C MET A 228 -5.75 16.76 -6.97
N ILE A 229 -7.00 16.96 -7.37
CA ILE A 229 -7.71 16.07 -8.31
C ILE A 229 -7.02 16.08 -9.68
N ALA A 230 -6.60 17.26 -10.16
CA ALA A 230 -5.94 17.43 -11.44
C ALA A 230 -4.57 16.71 -11.53
N LEU A 231 -3.91 16.45 -10.39
CA LEU A 231 -2.66 15.67 -10.34
C LEU A 231 -2.88 14.17 -10.59
N VAL A 232 -4.09 13.66 -10.38
CA VAL A 232 -4.39 12.25 -10.64
C VAL A 232 -4.57 12.03 -12.14
N LYS A 233 -3.75 11.16 -12.74
CA LYS A 233 -3.83 10.82 -14.16
C LYS A 233 -5.27 10.44 -14.56
N LYS A 234 -5.76 11.00 -15.68
CA LYS A 234 -7.10 10.72 -16.21
C LYS A 234 -7.32 9.21 -16.35
N GLY A 235 -8.44 8.71 -15.84
CA GLY A 235 -8.77 7.28 -15.78
C GLY A 235 -8.35 6.56 -14.49
N PHE A 236 -7.47 7.16 -13.68
CA PHE A 236 -7.02 6.60 -12.39
C PHE A 236 -7.72 7.22 -11.18
N TYR A 237 -8.59 8.20 -11.40
CA TYR A 237 -9.35 8.88 -10.34
C TYR A 237 -10.58 8.05 -9.91
N GLN A 238 -10.60 7.57 -8.67
CA GLN A 238 -11.81 7.01 -8.05
C GLN A 238 -12.62 8.14 -7.38
N LYS A 239 -13.86 8.34 -7.81
CA LYS A 239 -14.76 9.46 -7.41
C LYS A 239 -15.33 9.33 -5.97
N MET A 240 -14.53 8.84 -5.02
CA MET A 240 -14.95 8.67 -3.62
C MET A 240 -14.83 9.97 -2.81
N LEU A 241 -13.74 10.70 -3.04
CA LEU A 241 -13.50 12.05 -2.54
C LEU A 241 -13.83 13.05 -3.66
N LYS A 242 -14.23 14.26 -3.31
CA LYS A 242 -14.60 15.36 -4.21
C LYS A 242 -13.97 16.66 -3.72
N ALA A 243 -13.83 17.65 -4.61
CA ALA A 243 -13.37 18.96 -4.21
C ALA A 243 -14.29 19.57 -3.14
N GLY A 244 -13.68 20.20 -2.14
CA GLY A 244 -14.35 20.77 -0.98
C GLY A 244 -14.73 19.77 0.12
N ASP A 245 -14.42 18.48 -0.05
CA ASP A 245 -14.50 17.52 1.07
C ASP A 245 -13.38 17.84 2.08
N VAL A 246 -13.74 17.88 3.37
CA VAL A 246 -12.76 17.99 4.47
C VAL A 246 -12.71 16.66 5.21
N ILE A 247 -11.52 16.07 5.33
CA ILE A 247 -11.33 14.72 5.87
C ILE A 247 -10.21 14.70 6.91
N LYS A 248 -10.41 13.94 8.00
CA LYS A 248 -9.36 13.70 8.99
C LYS A 248 -8.24 12.82 8.42
N ILE A 249 -7.00 13.01 8.85
CA ILE A 249 -5.88 12.20 8.37
C ILE A 249 -6.07 10.69 8.66
N ARG A 250 -6.60 10.32 9.84
CA ARG A 250 -6.96 8.92 10.13
C ARG A 250 -7.90 8.32 9.10
N ASP A 251 -8.90 9.07 8.68
CA ASP A 251 -9.93 8.62 7.73
C ASP A 251 -9.32 8.53 6.33
N LEU A 252 -8.46 9.49 5.98
CA LEU A 252 -7.74 9.52 4.72
C LEU A 252 -6.82 8.30 4.56
N LEU A 253 -6.16 7.83 5.63
CA LEU A 253 -5.37 6.60 5.61
C LEU A 253 -6.24 5.38 5.30
N HIS A 254 -7.44 5.27 5.89
CA HIS A 254 -8.38 4.19 5.58
C HIS A 254 -8.88 4.27 4.13
N VAL A 255 -9.24 5.47 3.65
CA VAL A 255 -9.66 5.71 2.25
C VAL A 255 -8.54 5.38 1.26
N MET A 256 -7.28 5.68 1.59
CA MET A 256 -6.13 5.36 0.75
C MET A 256 -5.84 3.85 0.74
N MET A 257 -5.83 3.20 1.90
CA MET A 257 -5.32 1.84 2.03
C MET A 257 -6.35 0.77 1.73
N LEU A 258 -7.60 0.92 2.21
CA LEU A 258 -8.62 -0.14 2.13
C LEU A 258 -9.20 -0.31 0.70
N PRO A 259 -9.87 0.70 0.11
CA PRO A 259 -10.38 0.61 -1.25
C PRO A 259 -9.32 0.97 -2.30
N SER A 260 -8.11 1.37 -1.86
CA SER A 260 -6.98 1.74 -2.72
C SER A 260 -7.13 3.09 -3.45
N SER A 261 -7.64 4.13 -2.77
CA SER A 261 -7.86 5.45 -3.40
C SER A 261 -6.54 6.10 -3.86
N ASN A 262 -6.43 6.38 -5.16
CA ASN A 262 -5.33 7.12 -5.75
C ASN A 262 -5.39 8.59 -5.33
N LEU A 263 -6.56 9.21 -5.37
CA LEU A 263 -6.71 10.60 -4.90
C LEU A 263 -6.37 10.70 -3.41
N GLY A 264 -6.75 9.72 -2.60
CA GLY A 264 -6.37 9.69 -1.19
C GLY A 264 -4.85 9.74 -0.97
N ALA A 265 -4.08 9.05 -1.83
CA ALA A 265 -2.63 9.10 -1.80
C ALA A 265 -2.05 10.47 -2.20
N PHE A 266 -2.61 11.12 -3.22
CA PHE A 266 -2.19 12.47 -3.61
C PHE A 266 -2.55 13.53 -2.57
N VAL A 267 -3.73 13.43 -1.93
CA VAL A 267 -4.14 14.33 -0.85
C VAL A 267 -3.22 14.14 0.36
N LEU A 268 -2.93 12.90 0.75
CA LEU A 268 -2.02 12.62 1.87
C LEU A 268 -0.60 13.11 1.57
N ALA A 269 -0.12 12.93 0.34
CA ALA A 269 1.18 13.42 -0.10
C ALA A 269 1.26 14.95 -0.10
N ALA A 270 0.24 15.64 -0.62
CA ALA A 270 0.19 17.10 -0.61
C ALA A 270 0.16 17.67 0.82
N TYR A 271 -0.66 17.07 1.69
CA TYR A 271 -0.71 17.43 3.11
C TYR A 271 0.64 17.23 3.80
N SER A 272 1.25 16.06 3.63
CA SER A 272 2.55 15.72 4.24
C SER A 272 3.67 16.58 3.68
N GLY A 273 3.69 16.82 2.36
CA GLY A 273 4.64 17.69 1.69
C GLY A 273 4.62 19.12 2.21
N ARG A 274 3.44 19.64 2.54
CA ARG A 274 3.30 20.93 3.20
C ARG A 274 3.95 20.92 4.59
N LEU A 275 3.69 19.91 5.41
CA LEU A 275 4.34 19.77 6.73
C LEU A 275 5.87 19.73 6.61
N ILE A 276 6.40 18.94 5.67
CA ILE A 276 7.83 18.86 5.38
C ILE A 276 8.39 20.24 5.01
N SER A 277 7.69 21.00 4.16
CA SER A 277 8.14 22.34 3.75
C SER A 277 8.15 23.35 4.90
N GLU A 278 7.32 23.13 5.92
CA GLU A 278 7.22 23.95 7.13
C GLU A 278 8.26 23.54 8.20
N GLY A 279 9.07 22.49 7.95
CA GLY A 279 10.04 21.97 8.90
C GLY A 279 9.42 21.22 10.07
N LYS A 280 8.20 20.70 9.90
CA LYS A 280 7.45 19.94 10.91
C LYS A 280 7.64 18.44 10.78
#